data_AF-A0A1I7S5I8-F1
#
_entry.id   AF-A0A1I7S5I8-F1
#
_cell.length_a   1.000
_cell.length_b   1.000
_cell.length_c   1.000
_cell.angle_alpha   90.00
_cell.angle_beta   90.00
_cell.angle_gamma   90.00
#
_symmetry.space_group_name_H-M   'P 1'
#
loop_
_entity.id
_entity.type
_entity.pdbx_description
1 polymer ?
#
loop_
_entity_poly.entity_id
_entity_poly.type
_entity_poly.pdbx_seq_one_letter_code
_entity_poly.pdbx_strand_id
1 'polypeptide(L)'
;MGGNIRQFHIGIAYILNASSVLSNLFLVMLSVNKCGYQMRKYRPILCLTAWTNILFSFTNTFAVVTINVSERHIFLLNSGFLENVGNPISGILTTSWFFLTYTRLTMALMFFVVRYGFICRPKKKLQTTIILCFLEAFNFATCISLAMAFDDDGKLMFRSILRKIGGIYPSSVAFNVVSLKDPFHSIHLCLLCVLTFGDYCIMAVMSNQCYKTLQENRLNMGMSTLRFHTQLNKLMVFLGTAPFLTLIFPTMVRIVAVYAWPGDLYTPILTSIFESSLPTVDAVMTIYLIPSFRRAVRKMLRLRNPTAAESTNEICEASLRFPGGVFGILGLLEAMNCILFGLLIASFDNGNKFTYHRLLQANGIDLPFGVWFHVADASSRIYTVHVFVALFHIILNFSLIAYCARQTWKTLQITKVRMGITTLTFHSQLHKILGYMCTYLILMLLIPGGLRIFEANFLDLPSTRIGIITSLFSSTLPLVNAWMIIFLIPSFRRSVLPVLRNSLCPREVKSDTVLTVRENKA
;
A
#
# COMPACT_ATOMS: atom_id res chain seq x y z
N MET A 1 -4.15 -3.76 32.31
CA MET A 1 -3.60 -4.11 30.97
C MET A 1 -3.31 -2.88 30.10
N GLY A 2 -4.17 -1.84 30.09
CA GLY A 2 -3.99 -0.63 29.27
C GLY A 2 -2.62 0.07 29.35
N GLY A 3 -2.07 0.24 30.56
CA GLY A 3 -0.77 0.89 30.75
C GLY A 3 0.40 0.21 30.02
N ASN A 4 0.41 -1.12 29.93
CA ASN A 4 1.49 -1.86 29.25
C ASN A 4 1.48 -1.62 27.74
N ILE A 5 0.30 -1.52 27.13
CA ILE A 5 0.13 -1.29 25.69
C ILE A 5 0.63 0.12 25.32
N ARG A 6 0.31 1.12 26.15
CA ARG A 6 0.80 2.49 25.94
C ARG A 6 2.32 2.58 26.09
N GLN A 7 2.89 2.00 27.14
CA GLN A 7 4.35 2.01 27.33
C GLN A 7 5.07 1.31 26.17
N PHE A 8 4.49 0.22 25.66
CA PHE A 8 4.99 -0.45 24.46
C PHE A 8 4.92 0.44 23.21
N HIS A 9 3.79 1.12 22.99
CA HIS A 9 3.62 2.06 21.86
C HIS A 9 4.65 3.19 21.91
N ILE A 10 4.80 3.86 23.05
CA ILE A 10 5.77 4.94 23.24
C ILE A 10 7.20 4.42 23.05
N GLY A 11 7.52 3.26 23.64
CA GLY A 11 8.83 2.62 23.49
C GLY A 11 9.18 2.31 22.03
N ILE A 12 8.25 1.74 21.26
CA ILE A 12 8.43 1.50 19.83
C ILE A 12 8.59 2.81 19.07
N ALA A 13 7.75 3.81 19.34
CA ALA A 13 7.83 5.10 18.67
C ALA A 13 9.21 5.74 18.88
N TYR A 14 9.78 5.68 20.08
CA TYR A 14 11.13 6.18 20.38
C TYR A 14 12.23 5.39 19.66
N ILE A 15 12.13 4.06 19.61
CA ILE A 15 13.08 3.23 18.85
C ILE A 15 13.04 3.58 17.36
N LEU A 16 11.85 3.75 16.79
CA LEU A 16 11.66 4.13 15.38
C LEU A 16 12.18 5.55 15.10
N ASN A 17 11.87 6.51 15.97
CA ASN A 17 12.35 7.90 15.83
C ASN A 17 13.89 7.96 15.94
N ALA A 18 14.50 7.25 16.89
CA ALA A 18 15.96 7.18 17.01
C ALA A 18 16.60 6.52 15.77
N SER A 19 16.03 5.41 15.30
CA SER A 19 16.46 4.72 14.08
C SER A 19 16.33 5.61 12.84
N SER A 20 15.25 6.39 12.75
CA SER A 20 15.05 7.40 11.73
C SER A 20 16.14 8.48 11.77
N VAL A 21 16.42 9.07 12.92
CA VAL A 21 17.44 10.11 13.05
C VAL A 21 18.80 9.58 12.61
N LEU A 22 19.20 8.40 13.08
CA LEU A 22 20.48 7.78 12.73
C LEU A 22 20.56 7.48 11.22
N SER A 23 19.54 6.86 10.64
CA SER A 23 19.52 6.52 9.21
C SER A 23 19.49 7.75 8.31
N ASN A 24 18.77 8.82 8.69
CA ASN A 24 18.73 10.07 7.93
C ASN A 24 20.02 10.89 8.06
N LEU A 25 20.66 10.94 9.24
CA LEU A 25 22.00 11.51 9.41
C LEU A 25 23.04 10.77 8.54
N PHE A 26 22.94 9.43 8.52
CA PHE A 26 23.78 8.60 7.66
C PHE A 26 23.53 8.88 6.17
N LEU A 27 22.26 9.06 5.76
CA LEU A 27 21.90 9.47 4.41
C LEU A 27 22.46 10.85 4.05
N VAL A 28 22.41 11.84 4.95
CA VAL A 28 23.02 13.17 4.75
C VAL A 28 24.52 13.02 4.54
N MET A 29 25.21 12.29 5.42
CA MET A 29 26.64 12.05 5.29
C MET A 29 27.00 11.40 3.94
N LEU A 30 26.25 10.39 3.50
CA LEU A 30 26.46 9.75 2.21
C LEU A 30 26.16 10.70 1.03
N SER A 31 25.11 11.52 1.15
CA SER A 31 24.72 12.51 0.14
C SER A 31 25.74 13.64 0.00
N VAL A 32 26.41 14.02 1.08
CA VAL A 32 27.48 15.04 1.05
C VAL A 32 28.79 14.43 0.55
N ASN A 33 29.19 13.27 1.07
CA ASN A 33 30.56 12.75 0.91
C ASN A 33 30.73 11.71 -0.21
N LYS A 34 29.66 10.99 -0.59
CA LYS A 34 29.73 9.81 -1.49
C LYS A 34 28.77 9.92 -2.68
N CYS A 35 28.29 11.12 -2.96
CA CYS A 35 27.40 11.39 -4.07
C CYS A 35 28.18 11.45 -5.39
N GLY A 36 27.93 10.49 -6.28
CA GLY A 36 28.55 10.46 -7.60
C GLY A 36 28.14 11.67 -8.46
N TYR A 37 28.92 11.96 -9.51
CA TYR A 37 28.70 13.12 -10.38
C TYR A 37 27.25 13.23 -10.90
N GLN A 38 26.65 12.11 -11.30
CA GLN A 38 25.26 12.06 -11.80
C GLN A 38 24.21 12.36 -10.72
N MET A 39 24.48 12.03 -9.45
CA MET A 39 23.57 12.27 -8.33
C MET A 39 23.73 13.65 -7.70
N ARG A 40 24.81 14.38 -8.01
CA ARG A 40 25.11 15.69 -7.39
C ARG A 40 23.96 16.69 -7.56
N LYS A 41 23.21 16.63 -8.65
CA LYS A 41 22.02 17.46 -8.92
C LYS A 41 20.83 17.15 -8.00
N TYR A 42 20.74 15.92 -7.50
CA TYR A 42 19.69 15.48 -6.58
C TYR A 42 20.12 15.59 -5.10
N ARG A 43 21.37 15.99 -4.83
CA ARG A 43 21.88 16.14 -3.46
C ARG A 43 21.04 17.10 -2.60
N PRO A 44 20.65 18.31 -3.06
CA PRO A 44 19.90 19.23 -2.22
C PRO A 44 18.56 18.66 -1.76
N ILE A 45 17.83 18.00 -2.67
CA ILE A 45 16.54 17.39 -2.33
C ILE A 45 16.69 16.17 -1.43
N LEU A 46 17.71 15.33 -1.64
CA LEU A 46 18.02 14.21 -0.72
C LEU A 46 18.35 14.71 0.69
N CYS A 47 19.16 15.76 0.81
CA CYS A 47 19.48 16.37 2.10
C CYS A 47 18.23 17.00 2.72
N LEU A 48 17.41 17.69 1.94
CA LEU A 48 16.18 18.32 2.42
C LEU A 48 15.20 17.28 2.97
N THR A 49 14.93 16.20 2.22
CA THR A 49 14.09 15.09 2.68
C THR A 49 14.63 14.46 3.95
N ALA A 50 15.94 14.24 4.04
CA ALA A 50 16.56 13.68 5.26
C ALA A 50 16.41 14.63 6.46
N TRP A 51 16.58 15.94 6.27
CA TRP A 51 16.36 16.93 7.31
C TRP A 51 14.90 17.01 7.74
N THR A 52 13.94 17.01 6.81
CA THR A 52 12.51 16.95 7.12
C THR A 52 12.17 15.69 7.94
N ASN A 53 12.74 14.53 7.58
CA ASN A 53 12.56 13.29 8.33
C ASN A 53 13.16 13.36 9.76
N ILE A 54 14.33 13.99 9.92
CA ILE A 54 14.94 14.23 11.25
C ILE A 54 14.03 15.15 12.09
N LEU A 55 13.58 16.27 11.51
CA LEU A 55 12.67 17.21 12.18
C LEU A 55 11.36 16.53 12.58
N PHE A 56 10.75 15.76 11.69
CA PHE A 56 9.57 14.96 11.99
C PHE A 56 9.82 14.00 13.16
N SER A 57 10.94 13.28 13.16
CA SER A 57 11.25 12.29 14.20
C SER A 57 11.50 12.96 15.56
N PHE A 58 12.09 14.16 15.56
CA PHE A 58 12.25 14.98 16.74
C PHE A 58 10.87 15.43 17.27
N THR A 59 10.05 16.07 16.44
CA THR A 59 8.68 16.49 16.79
C THR A 59 7.83 15.31 17.26
N ASN A 60 7.91 14.17 16.58
CA ASN A 60 7.19 12.95 16.93
C ASN A 60 7.66 12.36 18.27
N THR A 61 8.90 12.58 18.69
CA THR A 61 9.38 12.16 20.02
C THR A 61 8.73 12.99 21.14
N PHE A 62 8.50 14.29 20.91
CA PHE A 62 7.82 15.13 21.90
C PHE A 62 6.32 14.94 21.91
N ALA A 63 5.70 14.75 20.75
CA ALA A 63 4.25 14.68 20.62
C ALA A 63 3.71 13.24 20.75
N VAL A 64 4.30 12.26 20.04
CA VAL A 64 3.74 10.91 19.78
C VAL A 64 2.22 11.00 19.63
N VAL A 65 1.78 11.56 18.50
CA VAL A 65 0.36 11.83 18.25
C VAL A 65 -0.37 10.51 17.97
N THR A 66 -1.49 10.30 18.66
CA THR A 66 -2.47 9.27 18.32
C THR A 66 -3.81 9.92 18.02
N ILE A 67 -4.45 9.47 16.95
CA ILE A 67 -5.70 10.04 16.45
C ILE A 67 -6.81 9.05 16.76
N ASN A 68 -7.67 9.42 17.71
CA ASN A 68 -8.85 8.65 18.08
C ASN A 68 -10.11 9.38 17.63
N VAL A 69 -11.19 8.68 17.35
CA VAL A 69 -12.45 9.27 16.93
C VAL A 69 -13.56 8.65 17.75
N SER A 70 -14.34 9.48 18.43
CA SER A 70 -15.49 9.04 19.22
C SER A 70 -16.56 10.12 19.25
N GLU A 71 -17.83 9.72 19.29
CA GLU A 71 -18.99 10.61 19.47
C GLU A 71 -18.96 11.86 18.55
N ARG A 72 -18.56 11.69 17.28
CA ARG A 72 -18.42 12.77 16.28
C ARG A 72 -17.33 13.81 16.56
N HIS A 73 -16.33 13.45 17.35
CA HIS A 73 -15.15 14.26 17.61
C HIS A 73 -13.88 13.45 17.28
N ILE A 74 -12.85 14.15 16.83
CA ILE A 74 -11.50 13.62 16.67
C ILE A 74 -10.68 14.10 17.86
N PHE A 75 -10.04 13.16 18.53
CA PHE A 75 -9.16 13.37 19.66
C PHE A 75 -7.72 13.13 19.23
N LEU A 76 -6.91 14.16 19.31
CA LEU A 76 -5.50 14.15 18.98
C LEU A 76 -4.72 14.09 20.29
N LEU A 77 -4.33 12.88 20.69
CA LEU A 77 -3.69 12.58 21.97
C LEU A 77 -2.18 12.63 21.83
N ASN A 78 -1.51 13.43 22.66
CA ASN A 78 -0.05 13.52 22.72
C ASN A 78 0.49 12.63 23.83
N SER A 79 1.21 11.57 23.46
CA SER A 79 1.78 10.59 24.40
C SER A 79 3.30 10.61 24.47
N GLY A 80 3.94 11.62 23.89
CA GLY A 80 5.39 11.76 23.86
C GLY A 80 5.96 12.40 25.12
N PHE A 81 7.20 12.89 25.03
CA PHE A 81 7.88 13.53 26.16
C PHE A 81 7.14 14.74 26.74
N LEU A 82 6.36 15.45 25.93
CA LEU A 82 5.55 16.60 26.33
C LEU A 82 4.08 16.23 26.53
N GLU A 83 3.80 15.05 27.05
CA GLU A 83 2.43 14.57 27.25
C GLU A 83 1.60 15.36 28.26
N ASN A 84 2.19 16.17 29.14
CA ASN A 84 1.44 16.93 30.16
C ASN A 84 1.39 18.44 29.87
N VAL A 85 1.72 18.86 28.64
CA VAL A 85 1.71 20.29 28.29
C VAL A 85 0.30 20.82 28.09
N GLY A 86 0.02 21.98 28.65
CA GLY A 86 -1.24 22.69 28.44
C GLY A 86 -1.40 23.22 27.02
N ASN A 87 -2.57 23.77 26.75
CA ASN A 87 -2.77 24.63 25.59
C ASN A 87 -2.16 26.02 25.87
N PRO A 88 -1.59 26.71 24.87
CA PRO A 88 -1.61 26.40 23.43
C PRO A 88 -0.49 25.47 22.94
N ILE A 89 0.45 25.07 23.81
CA ILE A 89 1.65 24.32 23.44
C ILE A 89 1.31 22.97 22.80
N SER A 90 0.34 22.23 23.36
CA SER A 90 -0.18 20.98 22.78
C SER A 90 -0.68 21.15 21.34
N GLY A 91 -1.41 22.24 21.07
CA GLY A 91 -1.89 22.60 19.74
C GLY A 91 -0.74 22.85 18.77
N ILE A 92 0.27 23.64 19.19
CA ILE A 92 1.46 23.93 18.36
C ILE A 92 2.22 22.64 18.02
N LEU A 93 2.43 21.75 18.99
CA LEU A 93 3.11 20.47 18.76
C LEU A 93 2.35 19.60 17.76
N THR A 94 1.04 19.49 17.92
CA THR A 94 0.16 18.68 17.06
C THR A 94 0.13 19.23 15.63
N THR A 95 -0.05 20.55 15.47
CA THR A 95 -0.03 21.21 14.16
C THR A 95 1.33 21.10 13.48
N SER A 96 2.43 21.21 14.24
CA SER A 96 3.79 21.02 13.72
C SER A 96 4.02 19.58 13.24
N TRP A 97 3.47 18.60 13.97
CA TRP A 97 3.51 17.18 13.58
C TRP A 97 2.76 16.94 12.26
N PHE A 98 1.56 17.51 12.10
CA PHE A 98 0.82 17.42 10.84
C PHE A 98 1.54 18.12 9.68
N PHE A 99 2.08 19.31 9.92
CA PHE A 99 2.86 20.04 8.91
C PHE A 99 4.02 19.19 8.38
N LEU A 100 4.81 18.62 9.28
CA LEU A 100 5.92 17.74 8.90
C LEU A 100 5.44 16.46 8.22
N THR A 101 4.27 15.93 8.60
CA THR A 101 3.67 14.77 7.91
C THR A 101 3.29 15.10 6.47
N TYR A 102 2.64 16.26 6.23
CA TYR A 102 2.24 16.69 4.89
C TYR A 102 3.44 17.10 4.03
N THR A 103 4.40 17.83 4.59
CA THR A 103 5.67 18.13 3.91
C THR A 103 6.36 16.85 3.44
N ARG A 104 6.37 15.79 4.26
CA ARG A 104 6.95 14.50 3.86
C ARG A 104 6.18 13.82 2.72
N LEU A 105 4.85 13.88 2.75
CA LEU A 105 4.03 13.40 1.63
C LEU A 105 4.35 14.16 0.34
N THR A 106 4.44 15.49 0.40
CA THR A 106 4.78 16.32 -0.75
C THR A 106 6.23 16.15 -1.20
N MET A 107 7.18 15.79 -0.33
CA MET A 107 8.59 15.55 -0.70
C MET A 107 8.73 14.46 -1.78
N ALA A 108 7.90 13.42 -1.73
CA ALA A 108 7.86 12.41 -2.78
C ALA A 108 7.51 13.05 -4.13
N LEU A 109 6.47 13.90 -4.18
CA LEU A 109 6.12 14.68 -5.36
C LEU A 109 7.28 15.60 -5.80
N MET A 110 7.94 16.30 -4.87
CA MET A 110 9.06 17.18 -5.18
C MET A 110 10.17 16.46 -5.95
N PHE A 111 10.47 15.20 -5.62
CA PHE A 111 11.43 14.39 -6.39
C PHE A 111 11.01 14.20 -7.85
N PHE A 112 9.72 13.93 -8.10
CA PHE A 112 9.18 13.81 -9.45
C PHE A 112 9.21 15.14 -10.20
N VAL A 113 8.86 16.25 -9.55
CA VAL A 113 8.88 17.60 -10.16
C VAL A 113 10.30 18.01 -10.54
N VAL A 114 11.25 17.88 -9.62
CA VAL A 114 12.67 18.21 -9.85
C VAL A 114 13.24 17.37 -10.99
N ARG A 115 12.92 16.07 -11.01
CA ARG A 115 13.37 15.19 -12.08
C ARG A 115 12.73 15.52 -13.42
N TYR A 116 11.43 15.79 -13.44
CA TYR A 116 10.73 16.22 -14.65
C TYR A 116 11.37 17.50 -15.20
N GLY A 117 11.70 18.46 -14.33
CA GLY A 117 12.48 19.64 -14.67
C GLY A 117 13.83 19.29 -15.30
N PHE A 118 14.57 18.32 -14.76
CA PHE A 118 15.88 17.94 -15.31
C PHE A 118 15.82 17.15 -16.61
N ILE A 119 14.87 16.23 -16.77
CA ILE A 119 14.80 15.33 -17.94
C ILE A 119 14.01 15.98 -19.07
N CYS A 120 12.84 16.52 -18.77
CA CYS A 120 11.88 16.97 -19.78
C CYS A 120 11.95 18.47 -20.05
N ARG A 121 12.41 19.29 -19.08
CA ARG A 121 12.38 20.76 -19.16
C ARG A 121 13.63 21.47 -18.60
N PRO A 122 14.86 21.13 -19.04
CA PRO A 122 16.10 21.58 -18.40
C PRO A 122 16.30 23.11 -18.37
N LYS A 123 15.64 23.85 -19.28
CA LYS A 123 15.71 25.32 -19.38
C LYS A 123 14.75 26.06 -18.43
N LYS A 124 13.81 25.38 -17.75
CA LYS A 124 12.73 26.01 -16.96
C LYS A 124 12.90 25.85 -15.43
N LYS A 125 14.10 26.10 -14.91
CA LYS A 125 14.41 25.91 -13.47
C LYS A 125 13.56 26.79 -12.54
N LEU A 126 13.29 28.03 -12.90
CA LEU A 126 12.49 28.96 -12.08
C LEU A 126 11.07 28.43 -11.81
N GLN A 127 10.43 27.81 -12.82
CA GLN A 127 9.10 27.23 -12.67
C GLN A 127 9.10 26.05 -11.68
N THR A 128 10.19 25.28 -11.64
CA THR A 128 10.34 24.18 -10.67
C THR A 128 10.36 24.73 -9.24
N THR A 129 11.16 25.76 -8.97
CA THR A 129 11.22 26.39 -7.64
C THR A 129 9.87 26.98 -7.22
N ILE A 130 9.16 27.67 -8.11
CA ILE A 130 7.84 28.23 -7.82
C ILE A 130 6.84 27.14 -7.42
N ILE A 131 6.83 26.01 -8.14
CA ILE A 131 5.98 24.86 -7.80
C ILE A 131 6.31 24.32 -6.40
N LEU A 132 7.60 24.22 -6.04
CA LEU A 132 8.02 23.75 -4.72
C LEU A 132 7.54 24.70 -3.61
N CYS A 133 7.69 26.01 -3.79
CA CYS A 133 7.20 27.01 -2.84
C CYS A 133 5.68 26.96 -2.68
N PHE A 134 4.95 26.76 -3.79
CA PHE A 134 3.50 26.63 -3.76
C PHE A 134 3.04 25.39 -2.97
N LEU A 135 3.71 24.25 -3.14
CA LEU A 135 3.40 23.02 -2.39
C LEU A 135 3.60 23.21 -0.88
N GLU A 136 4.69 23.85 -0.45
CA GLU A 136 4.90 24.11 0.99
C GLU A 136 3.91 25.13 1.55
N ALA A 137 3.55 26.16 0.78
CA ALA A 137 2.50 27.09 1.18
C ALA A 137 1.14 26.38 1.34
N PHE A 138 0.85 25.40 0.47
CA PHE A 138 -0.36 24.60 0.55
C PHE A 138 -0.38 23.65 1.76
N ASN A 139 0.76 23.01 2.09
CA ASN A 139 0.94 22.26 3.34
C ASN A 139 0.64 23.13 4.56
N PHE A 140 1.21 24.33 4.58
CA PHE A 140 1.05 25.29 5.67
C PHE A 140 -0.41 25.72 5.84
N ALA A 141 -1.09 26.08 4.74
CA ALA A 141 -2.52 26.42 4.75
C ALA A 141 -3.39 25.27 5.28
N THR A 142 -3.09 24.03 4.86
CA THR A 142 -3.78 22.82 5.35
C THR A 142 -3.63 22.66 6.86
N CYS A 143 -2.47 22.97 7.42
CA CYS A 143 -2.23 22.89 8.86
C CYS A 143 -2.90 24.01 9.65
N ILE A 144 -2.91 25.24 9.12
CA ILE A 144 -3.64 26.35 9.75
C ILE A 144 -5.13 26.01 9.83
N SER A 145 -5.73 25.44 8.77
CA SER A 145 -7.14 25.04 8.80
C SER A 145 -7.44 24.03 9.91
N LEU A 146 -6.53 23.09 10.20
CA LEU A 146 -6.68 22.17 11.33
C LEU A 146 -6.57 22.89 12.68
N ALA A 147 -5.58 23.77 12.81
CA ALA A 147 -5.37 24.52 14.06
C ALA A 147 -6.58 25.40 14.40
N MET A 148 -7.25 25.97 13.39
CA MET A 148 -8.49 26.73 13.56
C MET A 148 -9.69 25.86 13.93
N ALA A 149 -9.63 24.54 13.69
CA ALA A 149 -10.68 23.59 14.05
C ALA A 149 -10.52 23.02 15.48
N PHE A 150 -9.51 23.47 16.24
CA PHE A 150 -9.32 23.03 17.62
C PHE A 150 -10.41 23.64 18.52
N ASP A 151 -11.18 22.75 19.12
CA ASP A 151 -12.31 23.09 19.99
C ASP A 151 -11.87 23.02 21.46
N ASP A 152 -11.96 24.15 22.14
CA ASP A 152 -11.69 24.27 23.57
C ASP A 152 -12.83 23.68 24.42
N ASP A 153 -14.09 23.75 23.95
CA ASP A 153 -15.28 23.31 24.68
C ASP A 153 -15.40 21.78 24.67
N GLY A 154 -14.99 21.12 23.58
CA GLY A 154 -14.88 19.67 23.47
C GLY A 154 -13.96 19.01 24.51
N LYS A 155 -13.12 19.78 25.21
CA LYS A 155 -12.18 19.27 26.22
C LYS A 155 -12.86 18.78 27.49
N LEU A 156 -13.98 19.39 27.89
CA LEU A 156 -14.76 18.94 29.05
C LEU A 156 -15.44 17.60 28.76
N MET A 157 -15.98 17.43 27.55
CA MET A 157 -16.57 16.18 27.08
C MET A 157 -15.53 15.06 27.02
N PHE A 158 -14.32 15.34 26.51
CA PHE A 158 -13.27 14.34 26.42
C PHE A 158 -12.77 13.84 27.77
N ARG A 159 -12.69 14.68 28.81
CA ARG A 159 -12.31 14.22 30.15
C ARG A 159 -13.29 13.18 30.70
N SER A 160 -14.58 13.26 30.34
CA SER A 160 -15.57 12.24 30.69
C SER A 160 -15.38 10.93 29.91
N ILE A 161 -14.99 11.03 28.63
CA ILE A 161 -14.70 9.90 27.75
C ILE A 161 -13.40 9.19 28.16
N LEU A 162 -12.32 9.93 28.45
CA LEU A 162 -11.06 9.39 28.97
C LEU A 162 -11.26 8.56 30.25
N ARG A 163 -12.14 9.00 31.15
CA ARG A 163 -12.51 8.24 32.35
C ARG A 163 -13.20 6.93 32.00
N LYS A 164 -14.04 6.90 30.95
CA LYS A 164 -14.74 5.69 30.47
C LYS A 164 -13.80 4.72 29.72
N ILE A 165 -12.84 5.25 28.96
CA ILE A 165 -11.89 4.48 28.14
C ILE A 165 -10.82 3.75 28.99
N GLY A 166 -10.73 4.04 30.29
CA GLY A 166 -10.14 3.13 31.26
C GLY A 166 -8.62 2.93 31.14
N GLY A 167 -7.85 3.78 31.81
CA GLY A 167 -6.49 3.46 32.29
C GLY A 167 -5.38 3.27 31.24
N ILE A 168 -5.65 3.49 29.94
CA ILE A 168 -4.59 3.53 28.91
C ILE A 168 -3.82 4.85 28.99
N TYR A 169 -4.54 5.97 28.99
CA TYR A 169 -3.97 7.31 29.05
C TYR A 169 -4.15 7.92 30.45
N PRO A 170 -3.16 8.66 30.97
CA PRO A 170 -3.29 9.36 32.24
C PRO A 170 -4.29 10.51 32.09
N SER A 171 -4.95 10.89 33.19
CA SER A 171 -5.90 12.00 33.20
C SER A 171 -5.27 13.36 32.85
N SER A 172 -3.94 13.45 32.90
CA SER A 172 -3.15 14.63 32.58
C SER A 172 -2.66 14.70 31.13
N VAL A 173 -2.97 13.70 30.29
CA VAL A 173 -2.51 13.67 28.89
C VAL A 173 -2.98 14.91 28.14
N ALA A 174 -2.08 15.49 27.35
CA ALA A 174 -2.33 16.63 26.50
C ALA A 174 -3.08 16.15 25.26
N PHE A 175 -4.16 16.84 24.93
CA PHE A 175 -4.96 16.49 23.76
C PHE A 175 -5.56 17.73 23.11
N ASN A 176 -5.86 17.59 21.82
CA ASN A 176 -6.67 18.54 21.07
C ASN A 176 -7.94 17.84 20.60
N VAL A 177 -9.04 18.57 20.56
CA VAL A 177 -10.33 18.06 20.11
C VAL A 177 -10.71 18.80 18.83
N VAL A 178 -11.23 18.08 17.86
CA VAL A 178 -11.78 18.65 16.63
C VAL A 178 -13.19 18.10 16.47
N SER A 179 -14.19 18.98 16.39
CA SER A 179 -15.57 18.58 16.09
C SER A 179 -15.70 18.23 14.62
N LEU A 180 -16.32 17.09 14.30
CA LEU A 180 -16.60 16.72 12.90
C LEU A 180 -17.62 17.65 12.23
N LYS A 181 -18.35 18.45 13.02
CA LYS A 181 -19.26 19.48 12.50
C LYS A 181 -18.55 20.80 12.19
N ASP A 182 -17.31 20.95 12.62
CA ASP A 182 -16.58 22.20 12.43
C ASP A 182 -16.30 22.44 10.93
N PRO A 183 -16.64 23.63 10.38
CA PRO A 183 -16.37 23.94 8.98
C PRO A 183 -14.87 23.93 8.65
N PHE A 184 -14.00 24.36 9.57
CA PHE A 184 -12.55 24.31 9.38
C PHE A 184 -12.03 22.86 9.32
N HIS A 185 -12.65 21.93 10.04
CA HIS A 185 -12.34 20.50 9.88
C HIS A 185 -12.70 20.01 8.48
N SER A 186 -13.86 20.40 7.96
CA SER A 186 -14.27 20.04 6.60
C SER A 186 -13.35 20.64 5.53
N ILE A 187 -12.93 21.90 5.72
CA ILE A 187 -11.92 22.55 4.86
C ILE A 187 -10.60 21.78 4.94
N HIS A 188 -10.14 21.41 6.14
CA HIS A 188 -8.92 20.64 6.33
C HIS A 188 -8.96 19.30 5.58
N LEU A 189 -10.04 18.54 5.70
CA LEU A 189 -10.22 17.27 4.99
C LEU A 189 -10.24 17.48 3.46
N CYS A 190 -10.92 18.52 2.98
CA CYS A 190 -10.94 18.85 1.56
C CYS A 190 -9.54 19.17 1.03
N LEU A 191 -8.80 20.03 1.73
CA LEU A 191 -7.42 20.38 1.39
C LEU A 191 -6.52 19.14 1.41
N LEU A 192 -6.65 18.29 2.42
CA LEU A 192 -5.88 17.04 2.53
C LEU A 192 -6.20 16.06 1.38
N CYS A 193 -7.46 15.96 0.97
CA CYS A 193 -7.88 15.16 -0.18
C CYS A 193 -7.28 15.70 -1.49
N VAL A 194 -7.35 17.02 -1.71
CA VAL A 194 -6.74 17.69 -2.87
C VAL A 194 -5.24 17.48 -2.88
N LEU A 195 -4.58 17.62 -1.72
CA LEU A 195 -3.15 17.39 -1.55
C LEU A 195 -2.78 15.96 -1.95
N THR A 196 -3.40 14.98 -1.31
CA THR A 196 -3.07 13.58 -1.49
C THR A 196 -3.39 13.13 -2.92
N PHE A 197 -4.62 13.35 -3.40
CA PHE A 197 -5.03 12.92 -4.73
C PHE A 197 -4.27 13.68 -5.83
N GLY A 198 -4.12 14.99 -5.66
CA GLY A 198 -3.38 15.86 -6.58
C GLY A 198 -1.93 15.43 -6.72
N ASP A 199 -1.25 15.19 -5.60
CA ASP A 199 0.14 14.75 -5.58
C ASP A 199 0.32 13.43 -6.33
N TYR A 200 -0.51 12.42 -6.07
CA TYR A 200 -0.43 11.15 -6.77
C TYR A 200 -0.75 11.26 -8.26
N CYS A 201 -1.71 12.11 -8.65
CA CYS A 201 -1.98 12.38 -10.06
C CYS A 201 -0.77 13.03 -10.75
N ILE A 202 -0.17 14.05 -10.14
CA ILE A 202 0.99 14.74 -10.70
C ILE A 202 2.19 13.79 -10.77
N MET A 203 2.47 13.03 -9.71
CA MET A 203 3.53 12.01 -9.69
C MET A 203 3.35 11.00 -10.83
N ALA A 204 2.14 10.47 -11.04
CA ALA A 204 1.86 9.52 -12.11
C ALA A 204 2.09 10.13 -13.51
N VAL A 205 1.60 11.35 -13.74
CA VAL A 205 1.77 12.07 -15.02
C VAL A 205 3.25 12.35 -15.28
N MET A 206 3.96 12.93 -14.30
CA MET A 206 5.37 13.28 -14.44
C MET A 206 6.27 12.04 -14.58
N SER A 207 5.98 10.96 -13.84
CA SER A 207 6.67 9.68 -13.97
C SER A 207 6.55 9.12 -15.38
N ASN A 208 5.33 9.11 -15.93
CA ASN A 208 5.06 8.64 -17.29
C ASN A 208 5.76 9.51 -18.34
N GLN A 209 5.74 10.84 -18.17
CA GLN A 209 6.46 11.75 -19.08
C GLN A 209 7.97 11.55 -19.02
N CYS A 210 8.56 11.45 -17.81
CA CYS A 210 9.98 11.13 -17.64
C CYS A 210 10.33 9.81 -18.33
N TYR A 211 9.50 8.77 -18.17
CA TYR A 211 9.71 7.48 -18.80
C TYR A 211 9.68 7.58 -20.33
N LYS A 212 8.68 8.26 -20.91
CA LYS A 212 8.58 8.46 -22.37
C LYS A 212 9.81 9.19 -22.91
N THR A 213 10.19 10.30 -22.30
CA THR A 213 11.36 11.08 -22.74
C THR A 213 12.67 10.29 -22.61
N LEU A 214 12.80 9.42 -21.60
CA LEU A 214 13.95 8.51 -21.50
C LEU A 214 13.97 7.45 -22.61
N GLN A 215 12.81 6.94 -23.02
CA GLN A 215 12.72 5.97 -24.12
C GLN A 215 13.00 6.62 -25.48
N GLU A 216 12.47 7.82 -25.72
CA GLU A 216 12.70 8.59 -26.94
C GLU A 216 14.19 8.94 -27.11
N ASN A 217 14.86 9.31 -26.02
CA ASN A 217 16.28 9.65 -26.04
C ASN A 217 17.22 8.47 -25.82
N ARG A 218 16.70 7.22 -25.83
CA ARG A 218 17.50 6.02 -25.54
C ARG A 218 18.72 5.88 -26.44
N LEU A 219 18.60 6.22 -27.73
CA LEU A 219 19.69 6.11 -28.70
C LEU A 219 20.75 7.21 -28.52
N ASN A 220 20.35 8.36 -27.97
CA ASN A 220 21.21 9.53 -27.76
C ASN A 220 21.91 9.51 -26.39
N MET A 221 21.51 8.61 -25.49
CA MET A 221 22.08 8.48 -24.16
C MET A 221 23.06 7.30 -24.10
N GLY A 222 24.24 7.53 -23.52
CA GLY A 222 25.14 6.43 -23.18
C GLY A 222 24.45 5.41 -22.27
N MET A 223 24.75 4.12 -22.48
CA MET A 223 24.12 3.01 -21.74
C MET A 223 24.22 3.16 -20.21
N SER A 224 25.33 3.71 -19.71
CA SER A 224 25.51 4.01 -18.30
C SER A 224 24.49 5.04 -17.78
N THR A 225 24.31 6.14 -18.50
CA THR A 225 23.37 7.22 -18.17
C THR A 225 21.91 6.73 -18.22
N LEU A 226 21.56 5.96 -19.25
CA LEU A 226 20.22 5.39 -19.38
C LEU A 226 19.89 4.43 -18.23
N ARG A 227 20.83 3.54 -17.87
CA ARG A 227 20.67 2.63 -16.73
C ARG A 227 20.50 3.39 -15.42
N PHE A 228 21.32 4.41 -15.20
CA PHE A 228 21.22 5.27 -14.02
C PHE A 228 19.84 5.93 -13.91
N HIS A 229 19.36 6.56 -14.98
CA HIS A 229 18.01 7.15 -14.97
C HIS A 229 16.93 6.10 -14.77
N THR A 230 17.05 4.92 -15.37
CA THR A 230 16.08 3.83 -15.18
C THR A 230 16.03 3.38 -13.72
N GLN A 231 17.18 3.18 -13.08
CA GLN A 231 17.27 2.84 -11.65
C GLN A 231 16.69 3.93 -10.76
N LEU A 232 17.01 5.20 -11.06
CA LEU A 232 16.44 6.32 -10.32
C LEU A 232 14.91 6.36 -10.48
N ASN A 233 14.37 5.96 -11.64
CA ASN A 233 12.92 5.94 -11.84
C ASN A 233 12.24 4.89 -10.95
N LYS A 234 12.88 3.73 -10.81
CA LYS A 234 12.46 2.69 -9.86
C LYS A 234 12.48 3.22 -8.43
N LEU A 235 13.56 3.89 -8.02
CA LEU A 235 13.67 4.51 -6.70
C LEU A 235 12.49 5.45 -6.42
N MET A 236 12.19 6.35 -7.35
CA MET A 236 11.09 7.28 -7.15
C MET A 236 9.72 6.60 -7.07
N VAL A 237 9.49 5.53 -7.84
CA VAL A 237 8.25 4.75 -7.69
C VAL A 237 8.16 4.17 -6.27
N PHE A 238 9.25 3.58 -5.75
CA PHE A 238 9.27 3.09 -4.38
C PHE A 238 9.03 4.19 -3.35
N LEU A 239 9.69 5.35 -3.51
CA LEU A 239 9.49 6.51 -2.63
C LEU A 239 8.07 7.10 -2.73
N GLY A 240 7.41 7.01 -3.89
CA GLY A 240 6.01 7.41 -4.04
C GLY A 240 5.03 6.40 -3.42
N THR A 241 5.37 5.10 -3.44
CA THR A 241 4.54 4.04 -2.85
C THR A 241 4.71 3.91 -1.34
N ALA A 242 5.86 4.29 -0.77
CA ALA A 242 6.11 4.12 0.66
C ALA A 242 5.11 4.91 1.54
N PRO A 243 4.86 6.21 1.31
CA PRO A 243 3.82 6.95 2.04
C PRO A 243 2.42 6.36 1.88
N PHE A 244 2.12 5.78 0.72
CA PHE A 244 0.84 5.10 0.53
C PHE A 244 0.71 3.91 1.49
N LEU A 245 1.74 3.07 1.59
CA LEU A 245 1.72 1.86 2.40
C LEU A 245 1.81 2.12 3.91
N THR A 246 2.55 3.14 4.34
CA THR A 246 2.84 3.38 5.76
C THR A 246 2.02 4.50 6.38
N LEU A 247 1.35 5.33 5.58
CA LEU A 247 0.56 6.47 6.09
C LEU A 247 -0.88 6.41 5.55
N ILE A 248 -1.07 6.45 4.23
CA ILE A 248 -2.42 6.58 3.65
C ILE A 248 -3.24 5.31 3.91
N PHE A 249 -2.70 4.14 3.58
CA PHE A 249 -3.40 2.87 3.74
C PHE A 249 -3.75 2.59 5.21
N PRO A 250 -2.82 2.69 6.19
CA PRO A 250 -3.15 2.55 7.60
C PRO A 250 -4.19 3.59 8.06
N THR A 251 -4.11 4.84 7.57
CA THR A 251 -5.11 5.86 7.88
C THR A 251 -6.50 5.49 7.35
N MET A 252 -6.60 4.95 6.13
CA MET A 252 -7.86 4.45 5.59
C MET A 252 -8.41 3.30 6.43
N VAL A 253 -7.55 2.35 6.81
CA VAL A 253 -7.91 1.26 7.74
C VAL A 253 -8.43 1.82 9.06
N ARG A 254 -7.77 2.84 9.62
CA ARG A 254 -8.22 3.51 10.85
C ARG A 254 -9.58 4.17 10.68
N ILE A 255 -9.81 4.89 9.59
CA ILE A 255 -11.11 5.52 9.34
C ILE A 255 -12.20 4.45 9.31
N VAL A 256 -11.97 3.34 8.61
CA VAL A 256 -12.88 2.20 8.55
C VAL A 256 -13.09 1.59 9.95
N ALA A 257 -12.00 1.33 10.68
CA ALA A 257 -12.02 0.73 12.01
C ALA A 257 -12.75 1.61 13.03
N VAL A 258 -12.59 2.94 12.96
CA VAL A 258 -13.29 3.91 13.79
C VAL A 258 -14.81 3.83 13.57
N TYR A 259 -15.25 3.73 12.31
CA TYR A 259 -16.67 3.63 12.00
C TYR A 259 -17.23 2.24 12.31
N ALA A 260 -16.39 1.20 12.24
CA ALA A 260 -16.75 -0.18 12.57
C ALA A 260 -16.80 -0.44 14.08
N TRP A 261 -15.83 0.09 14.83
CA TRP A 261 -15.62 -0.14 16.25
C TRP A 261 -15.35 1.19 16.96
N PRO A 262 -16.42 1.94 17.26
CA PRO A 262 -16.29 3.16 18.06
C PRO A 262 -15.61 2.83 19.39
N GLY A 263 -14.46 3.46 19.65
CA GLY A 263 -13.66 3.20 20.85
C GLY A 263 -12.56 2.16 20.69
N ASP A 264 -12.24 1.69 19.47
CA ASP A 264 -11.02 0.90 19.25
C ASP A 264 -9.76 1.73 19.53
N LEU A 265 -8.93 1.22 20.45
CA LEU A 265 -7.71 1.85 20.91
C LEU A 265 -6.47 1.27 20.23
N TYR A 266 -6.59 0.09 19.59
CA TYR A 266 -5.47 -0.60 18.98
C TYR A 266 -5.14 -0.05 17.60
N THR A 267 -6.16 0.24 16.77
CA THR A 267 -5.91 0.77 15.43
C THR A 267 -5.19 2.12 15.45
N PRO A 268 -5.57 3.11 16.29
CA PRO A 268 -4.80 4.35 16.43
C PRO A 268 -3.32 4.13 16.77
N ILE A 269 -3.04 3.22 17.71
CA ILE A 269 -1.67 2.86 18.11
C ILE A 269 -0.90 2.23 16.94
N LEU A 270 -1.53 1.28 16.25
CA LEU A 270 -0.90 0.60 15.11
C LEU A 270 -0.60 1.59 13.98
N THR A 271 -1.55 2.46 13.63
CA THR A 271 -1.32 3.50 12.61
C THR A 271 -0.18 4.44 12.99
N SER A 272 -0.12 4.88 14.25
CA SER A 272 0.97 5.73 14.75
C SER A 272 2.34 5.05 14.60
N ILE A 273 2.44 3.73 14.82
CA ILE A 273 3.68 2.95 14.59
C ILE A 273 4.05 2.95 13.10
N PHE A 274 3.10 2.68 12.20
CA PHE A 274 3.35 2.71 10.75
C PHE A 274 3.81 4.09 10.28
N GLU A 275 3.14 5.15 10.73
CA GLU A 275 3.48 6.55 10.42
C GLU A 275 4.88 6.92 10.91
N SER A 276 5.24 6.46 12.13
CA SER A 276 6.55 6.66 12.75
C SER A 276 7.68 5.88 12.04
N SER A 277 7.35 4.82 11.30
CA SER A 277 8.33 3.99 10.57
C SER A 277 8.75 4.58 9.21
N LEU A 278 7.89 5.39 8.59
CA LEU A 278 8.12 5.94 7.25
C LEU A 278 9.46 6.69 7.10
N PRO A 279 9.90 7.55 8.05
CA PRO A 279 11.19 8.25 7.93
C PRO A 279 12.39 7.32 7.80
N THR A 280 12.36 6.19 8.52
CA THR A 280 13.39 5.16 8.49
C THR A 280 13.34 4.39 7.18
N VAL A 281 12.13 4.00 6.74
CA VAL A 281 11.92 3.30 5.47
C VAL A 281 12.45 4.14 4.30
N ASP A 282 12.12 5.44 4.25
CA ASP A 282 12.58 6.35 3.21
C ASP A 282 14.11 6.42 3.14
N ALA A 283 14.78 6.57 4.29
CA ALA A 283 16.24 6.65 4.37
C ALA A 283 16.90 5.35 3.93
N VAL A 284 16.44 4.21 4.47
CA VAL A 284 16.98 2.88 4.16
C VAL A 284 16.76 2.53 2.69
N MET A 285 15.57 2.77 2.14
CA MET A 285 15.28 2.56 0.72
C MET A 285 16.19 3.40 -0.16
N THR A 286 16.38 4.68 0.18
CA THR A 286 17.26 5.59 -0.55
C THR A 286 18.71 5.10 -0.56
N ILE A 287 19.24 4.68 0.60
CA ILE A 287 20.61 4.15 0.72
C ILE A 287 20.77 2.84 -0.07
N TYR A 288 19.78 1.96 0.00
CA TYR A 288 19.82 0.65 -0.66
C TYR A 288 19.74 0.74 -2.19
N LEU A 289 18.87 1.62 -2.69
CA LEU A 289 18.56 1.73 -4.12
C LEU A 289 19.54 2.62 -4.88
N ILE A 290 20.24 3.56 -4.21
CA ILE A 290 21.28 4.38 -4.85
C ILE A 290 22.60 3.60 -4.87
N PRO A 291 23.13 3.19 -6.05
CA PRO A 291 24.30 2.30 -6.11
C PRO A 291 25.58 2.90 -5.53
N SER A 292 25.76 4.23 -5.59
CA SER A 292 26.91 4.89 -4.97
C SER A 292 26.88 4.79 -3.45
N PHE A 293 25.70 4.90 -2.84
CA PHE A 293 25.51 4.80 -1.39
C PHE A 293 25.71 3.36 -0.95
N ARG A 294 25.05 2.39 -1.60
CA ARG A 294 25.24 0.96 -1.32
C ARG A 294 26.72 0.53 -1.37
N ARG A 295 27.46 0.96 -2.39
CA ARG A 295 28.91 0.66 -2.50
C ARG A 295 29.71 1.28 -1.35
N ALA A 296 29.40 2.53 -0.97
CA ALA A 296 30.04 3.18 0.17
C ALA A 296 29.76 2.44 1.48
N VAL A 297 28.52 2.02 1.73
CA VAL A 297 28.14 1.24 2.91
C VAL A 297 28.87 -0.10 2.96
N ARG A 298 28.90 -0.86 1.86
CA ARG A 298 29.65 -2.13 1.79
C ARG A 298 31.14 -1.94 2.11
N LYS A 299 31.74 -0.88 1.57
CA LYS A 299 33.14 -0.52 1.87
C LYS A 299 33.36 -0.18 3.35
N MET A 300 32.45 0.59 3.95
CA MET A 300 32.50 0.92 5.39
C MET A 300 32.39 -0.33 6.26
N LEU A 301 31.51 -1.26 5.90
CA LEU A 301 31.31 -2.54 6.59
C LEU A 301 32.41 -3.58 6.32
N ARG A 302 33.46 -3.22 5.56
CA ARG A 302 34.53 -4.14 5.12
C ARG A 302 34.00 -5.42 4.45
N LEU A 303 32.79 -5.38 3.89
CA LEU A 303 32.27 -6.48 3.09
C LEU A 303 33.13 -6.57 1.83
N ARG A 304 33.64 -7.78 1.53
CA ARG A 304 34.59 -8.07 0.44
C ARG A 304 34.26 -7.24 -0.79
N ASN A 305 35.24 -6.50 -1.31
CA ASN A 305 35.05 -5.71 -2.52
C ASN A 305 34.57 -6.66 -3.63
N PRO A 306 33.40 -6.41 -4.24
CA PRO A 306 32.98 -7.21 -5.37
C PRO A 306 34.06 -7.08 -6.44
N THR A 307 34.53 -8.22 -6.93
CA THR A 307 35.51 -8.27 -8.02
C THR A 307 34.97 -7.51 -9.24
N ALA A 308 35.84 -7.03 -10.14
CA ALA A 308 35.41 -6.29 -11.33
C ALA A 308 34.33 -7.04 -12.14
N ALA A 309 34.35 -8.38 -12.11
CA ALA A 309 33.35 -9.26 -12.71
C ALA A 309 32.00 -9.30 -11.97
N GLU A 310 31.99 -9.20 -10.64
CA GLU A 310 30.75 -9.03 -9.85
C GLU A 310 30.11 -7.65 -10.08
N SER A 311 30.90 -6.62 -10.39
CA SER A 311 30.34 -5.31 -10.72
C SER A 311 29.50 -5.33 -11.99
N THR A 312 29.89 -6.11 -13.00
CA THR A 312 29.14 -6.32 -14.24
C THR A 312 27.97 -7.29 -14.05
N ASN A 313 28.14 -8.35 -13.25
CA ASN A 313 27.09 -9.33 -12.96
C ASN A 313 26.01 -8.83 -12.00
N GLU A 314 26.33 -8.03 -10.97
CA GLU A 314 25.32 -7.35 -10.13
C GLU A 314 24.48 -6.35 -10.95
N ILE A 315 25.07 -5.74 -12.00
CA ILE A 315 24.37 -4.84 -12.92
C ILE A 315 23.41 -5.62 -13.85
N CYS A 316 23.76 -6.85 -14.24
CA CYS A 316 22.88 -7.76 -14.98
C CYS A 316 21.80 -8.38 -14.08
N GLU A 317 22.13 -8.86 -12.88
CA GLU A 317 21.17 -9.45 -11.95
C GLU A 317 20.15 -8.42 -11.42
N ALA A 318 20.54 -7.17 -11.18
CA ALA A 318 19.60 -6.10 -10.81
C ALA A 318 18.65 -5.69 -11.96
N SER A 319 18.99 -6.06 -13.20
CA SER A 319 18.11 -5.87 -14.37
C SER A 319 17.15 -7.03 -14.58
N LEU A 320 17.51 -8.24 -14.16
CA LEU A 320 16.75 -9.48 -14.30
C LEU A 320 15.91 -9.86 -13.07
N ARG A 321 16.22 -9.35 -11.87
CA ARG A 321 15.34 -9.44 -10.69
C ARG A 321 14.23 -8.38 -10.74
N PHE A 322 13.36 -8.49 -11.74
CA PHE A 322 12.05 -7.84 -11.74
C PHE A 322 10.97 -8.91 -11.84
N PRO A 323 10.86 -9.73 -10.78
CA PRO A 323 9.55 -9.91 -10.15
C PRO A 323 9.55 -9.58 -8.64
N GLY A 324 10.63 -9.82 -7.89
CA GLY A 324 10.58 -9.86 -6.42
C GLY A 324 10.11 -8.57 -5.70
N GLY A 325 10.33 -7.38 -6.26
CA GLY A 325 9.89 -6.13 -5.62
C GLY A 325 8.40 -5.82 -5.79
N VAL A 326 7.82 -6.13 -6.97
CA VAL A 326 6.38 -5.96 -7.22
C VAL A 326 5.59 -7.09 -6.57
N PHE A 327 6.10 -8.32 -6.63
CA PHE A 327 5.52 -9.45 -5.91
C PHE A 327 5.71 -9.34 -4.38
N GLY A 328 6.75 -8.67 -3.90
CA GLY A 328 6.93 -8.36 -2.48
C GLY A 328 5.93 -7.33 -1.98
N ILE A 329 5.65 -6.27 -2.77
CA ILE A 329 4.60 -5.29 -2.44
C ILE A 329 3.20 -5.92 -2.55
N LEU A 330 2.94 -6.73 -3.58
CA LEU A 330 1.68 -7.47 -3.71
C LEU A 330 1.50 -8.49 -2.59
N GLY A 331 2.54 -9.24 -2.22
CA GLY A 331 2.50 -10.18 -1.11
C GLY A 331 2.34 -9.50 0.25
N LEU A 332 2.90 -8.29 0.43
CA LEU A 332 2.67 -7.48 1.63
C LEU A 332 1.22 -6.96 1.66
N LEU A 333 0.68 -6.47 0.53
CA LEU A 333 -0.73 -6.06 0.41
C LEU A 333 -1.68 -7.24 0.64
N GLU A 334 -1.35 -8.43 0.16
CA GLU A 334 -2.13 -9.66 0.33
C GLU A 334 -2.08 -10.15 1.78
N ALA A 335 -0.90 -10.14 2.41
CA ALA A 335 -0.77 -10.43 3.84
C ALA A 335 -1.53 -9.43 4.72
N MET A 336 -1.47 -8.14 4.38
CA MET A 336 -2.22 -7.09 5.07
C MET A 336 -3.74 -7.27 4.87
N ASN A 337 -4.19 -7.67 3.68
CA ASN A 337 -5.60 -8.01 3.42
C ASN A 337 -6.07 -9.24 4.19
N CYS A 338 -5.24 -10.29 4.30
CA CYS A 338 -5.56 -11.47 5.12
C CYS A 338 -5.67 -11.11 6.61
N ILE A 339 -4.80 -10.23 7.12
CA ILE A 339 -4.88 -9.72 8.49
C ILE A 339 -6.14 -8.86 8.67
N LEU A 340 -6.46 -7.98 7.72
CA LEU A 340 -7.66 -7.15 7.75
C LEU A 340 -8.94 -7.98 7.73
N PHE A 341 -8.98 -9.01 6.88
CA PHE A 341 -10.10 -9.93 6.76
C PHE A 341 -10.23 -10.81 8.00
N GLY A 342 -9.10 -11.25 8.58
CA GLY A 342 -9.07 -11.96 9.86
C GLY A 342 -9.60 -11.11 11.02
N LEU A 343 -9.22 -9.84 11.09
CA LEU A 343 -9.72 -8.89 12.11
C LEU A 343 -11.21 -8.56 11.89
N LEU A 344 -11.65 -8.46 10.63
CA LEU A 344 -13.05 -8.22 10.29
C LEU A 344 -13.92 -9.46 10.58
N ILE A 345 -13.42 -10.68 10.35
CA ILE A 345 -14.09 -11.93 10.76
C ILE A 345 -14.16 -12.04 12.29
N ALA A 346 -13.07 -11.72 12.98
CA ALA A 346 -13.01 -11.72 14.45
C ALA A 346 -13.97 -10.69 15.08
N SER A 347 -14.35 -9.66 14.31
CA SER A 347 -15.24 -8.59 14.74
C SER A 347 -16.74 -8.84 14.55
N PHE A 348 -17.11 -9.87 13.78
CA PHE A 348 -18.52 -10.25 13.69
C PHE A 348 -18.96 -10.84 15.02
N ASP A 349 -19.88 -10.11 15.65
CA ASP A 349 -20.36 -10.34 17.00
C ASP A 349 -20.78 -11.80 17.25
N ASN A 350 -20.03 -12.49 18.12
CA ASN A 350 -20.42 -13.81 18.64
C ASN A 350 -21.66 -13.71 19.55
N GLY A 351 -22.04 -12.51 20.01
CA GLY A 351 -23.11 -12.27 20.97
C GLY A 351 -24.53 -12.52 20.44
N ASN A 352 -24.74 -12.50 19.12
CA ASN A 352 -26.10 -12.61 18.54
C ASN A 352 -26.37 -13.91 17.77
N LYS A 353 -25.47 -14.89 17.84
CA LYS A 353 -25.62 -16.20 17.16
C LYS A 353 -26.91 -16.93 17.54
N PHE A 354 -27.33 -16.83 18.80
CA PHE A 354 -28.57 -17.47 19.29
C PHE A 354 -29.84 -16.84 18.71
N THR A 355 -29.87 -15.51 18.59
CA THR A 355 -31.01 -14.76 18.04
C THR A 355 -31.20 -15.09 16.55
N TYR A 356 -30.11 -15.15 15.80
CA TYR A 356 -30.16 -15.49 14.38
C TYR A 356 -30.47 -16.96 14.10
N HIS A 357 -29.97 -17.88 14.94
CA HIS A 357 -30.34 -19.29 14.84
C HIS A 357 -31.85 -19.50 15.03
N ARG A 358 -32.47 -18.77 15.99
CA ARG A 358 -33.92 -18.77 16.18
C ARG A 358 -34.67 -18.15 14.99
N LEU A 359 -34.15 -17.06 14.41
CA LEU A 359 -34.71 -16.44 13.20
C LEU A 359 -34.67 -17.37 11.98
N LEU A 360 -33.58 -18.12 11.79
CA LEU A 360 -33.44 -19.09 10.70
C LEU A 360 -34.38 -20.28 10.89
N GLN A 361 -34.48 -20.81 12.11
CA GLN A 361 -35.46 -21.86 12.45
C GLN A 361 -36.91 -21.38 12.29
N ALA A 362 -37.22 -20.15 12.71
CA ALA A 362 -38.54 -19.55 12.53
C ALA A 362 -38.92 -19.40 11.04
N ASN A 363 -37.94 -19.34 10.14
CA ASN A 363 -38.13 -19.29 8.69
C ASN A 363 -37.97 -20.68 8.01
N GLY A 364 -37.97 -21.78 8.78
CA GLY A 364 -37.91 -23.15 8.26
C GLY A 364 -36.54 -23.58 7.72
N ILE A 365 -35.48 -22.85 8.05
CA ILE A 365 -34.10 -23.20 7.66
C ILE A 365 -33.42 -23.87 8.86
N ASP A 366 -33.48 -25.20 8.90
CA ASP A 366 -32.71 -26.00 9.87
C ASP A 366 -31.28 -26.16 9.37
N LEU A 367 -30.36 -25.41 10.00
CA LEU A 367 -28.92 -25.60 9.78
C LEU A 367 -28.42 -26.75 10.65
N PRO A 368 -27.64 -27.71 10.10
CA PRO A 368 -27.05 -28.76 10.91
C PRO A 368 -26.12 -28.16 11.98
N PHE A 369 -26.14 -28.78 13.17
CA PHE A 369 -25.33 -28.36 14.32
C PHE A 369 -23.86 -28.26 13.91
N GLY A 370 -23.25 -27.08 14.09
CA GLY A 370 -21.83 -26.84 13.77
C GLY A 370 -21.56 -26.03 12.49
N VAL A 371 -22.58 -25.59 11.75
CA VAL A 371 -22.38 -24.64 10.65
C VAL A 371 -22.15 -23.23 11.22
N TRP A 372 -20.92 -22.73 11.07
CA TRP A 372 -20.56 -21.36 11.43
C TRP A 372 -21.13 -20.41 10.38
N PHE A 373 -22.08 -19.56 10.78
CA PHE A 373 -22.56 -18.46 9.95
C PHE A 373 -22.23 -17.12 10.62
N HIS A 374 -21.89 -16.13 9.79
CA HIS A 374 -21.71 -14.75 10.19
C HIS A 374 -22.91 -13.97 9.70
N VAL A 375 -23.56 -13.24 10.60
CA VAL A 375 -24.65 -12.35 10.21
C VAL A 375 -24.16 -10.92 10.29
N ALA A 376 -24.13 -10.27 9.13
CA ALA A 376 -23.91 -8.84 9.00
C ALA A 376 -25.27 -8.18 8.82
N ASP A 377 -25.62 -7.24 9.68
CA ASP A 377 -26.76 -6.36 9.43
C ASP A 377 -26.46 -5.51 8.19
N ALA A 378 -27.25 -5.70 7.14
CA ALA A 378 -27.09 -5.02 5.86
C ALA A 378 -27.29 -3.50 5.99
N SER A 379 -28.06 -3.06 7.00
CA SER A 379 -28.25 -1.64 7.33
C SER A 379 -27.10 -1.08 8.18
N SER A 380 -26.20 -1.93 8.68
CA SER A 380 -25.04 -1.47 9.42
C SER A 380 -24.10 -0.69 8.48
N ARG A 381 -23.72 0.51 8.91
CA ARG A 381 -22.72 1.32 8.23
C ARG A 381 -21.40 0.57 8.04
N ILE A 382 -21.12 -0.41 8.91
CA ILE A 382 -19.97 -1.32 8.86
C ILE A 382 -20.00 -2.17 7.59
N TYR A 383 -21.16 -2.77 7.29
CA TYR A 383 -21.34 -3.56 6.08
C TYR A 383 -21.17 -2.68 4.83
N THR A 384 -21.77 -1.49 4.81
CA THR A 384 -21.63 -0.54 3.68
C THR A 384 -20.18 -0.13 3.45
N VAL A 385 -19.43 0.17 4.52
CA VAL A 385 -18.01 0.55 4.43
C VAL A 385 -17.15 -0.64 4.00
N HIS A 386 -17.36 -1.83 4.55
CA HIS A 386 -16.65 -3.05 4.13
C HIS A 386 -16.84 -3.31 2.63
N VAL A 387 -18.09 -3.23 2.18
CA VAL A 387 -18.48 -3.39 0.78
C VAL A 387 -17.81 -2.32 -0.09
N PHE A 388 -17.78 -1.06 0.34
CA PHE A 388 -17.12 0.02 -0.39
C PHE A 388 -15.61 -0.20 -0.49
N VAL A 389 -14.95 -0.62 0.59
CA VAL A 389 -13.51 -0.91 0.62
C VAL A 389 -13.17 -2.12 -0.25
N ALA A 390 -14.00 -3.16 -0.23
CA ALA A 390 -13.85 -4.32 -1.09
C ALA A 390 -13.99 -3.93 -2.57
N LEU A 391 -15.02 -3.15 -2.92
CA LEU A 391 -15.18 -2.61 -4.27
C LEU A 391 -14.01 -1.74 -4.68
N PHE A 392 -13.55 -0.83 -3.83
CA PHE A 392 -12.41 0.02 -4.10
C PHE A 392 -11.15 -0.81 -4.37
N HIS A 393 -10.88 -1.83 -3.56
CA HIS A 393 -9.78 -2.77 -3.79
C HIS A 393 -9.91 -3.51 -5.12
N ILE A 394 -11.10 -4.00 -5.46
CA ILE A 394 -11.34 -4.69 -6.74
C ILE A 394 -11.09 -3.72 -7.89
N ILE A 395 -11.62 -2.49 -7.83
CA ILE A 395 -11.44 -1.46 -8.86
C ILE A 395 -9.98 -1.05 -9.00
N LEU A 396 -9.26 -0.89 -7.88
CA LEU A 396 -7.85 -0.51 -7.88
C LEU A 396 -6.97 -1.62 -8.46
N ASN A 397 -7.14 -2.86 -7.99
CA ASN A 397 -6.42 -4.02 -8.54
C ASN A 397 -6.72 -4.21 -10.03
N PHE A 398 -7.99 -4.04 -10.42
CA PHE A 398 -8.41 -4.08 -11.81
C PHE A 398 -7.72 -2.99 -12.64
N SER A 399 -7.76 -1.74 -12.18
CA SER A 399 -7.16 -0.60 -12.87
C SER A 399 -5.66 -0.80 -13.05
N LEU A 400 -5.00 -1.40 -12.05
CA LEU A 400 -3.58 -1.75 -12.10
C LEU A 400 -3.31 -2.85 -13.13
N ILE A 401 -4.08 -3.95 -13.11
CA ILE A 401 -3.93 -5.06 -14.08
C ILE A 401 -4.20 -4.56 -15.51
N ALA A 402 -5.27 -3.79 -15.72
CA ALA A 402 -5.61 -3.24 -17.02
C ALA A 402 -4.53 -2.27 -17.52
N TYR A 403 -4.00 -1.41 -16.64
CA TYR A 403 -2.87 -0.53 -16.96
C TYR A 403 -1.62 -1.33 -17.33
N CYS A 404 -1.24 -2.32 -16.51
CA CYS A 404 -0.10 -3.20 -16.76
C CYS A 404 -0.26 -3.95 -18.08
N ALA A 405 -1.42 -4.56 -18.34
CA ALA A 405 -1.73 -5.25 -19.57
C ALA A 405 -1.60 -4.30 -20.78
N ARG A 406 -2.16 -3.09 -20.70
CA ARG A 406 -2.04 -2.07 -21.76
C ARG A 406 -0.59 -1.67 -22.02
N GLN A 407 0.22 -1.48 -20.98
CA GLN A 407 1.64 -1.16 -21.12
C GLN A 407 2.41 -2.33 -21.74
N THR A 408 2.19 -3.55 -21.26
CA THR A 408 2.79 -4.76 -21.84
C THR A 408 2.44 -4.90 -23.32
N TRP A 409 1.17 -4.67 -23.69
CA TRP A 409 0.74 -4.70 -25.09
C TRP A 409 1.47 -3.66 -25.94
N LYS A 410 1.53 -2.41 -25.46
CA LYS A 410 2.23 -1.33 -26.15
C LYS A 410 3.70 -1.66 -26.36
N THR A 411 4.37 -2.19 -25.34
CA THR A 411 5.77 -2.65 -25.44
C THR A 411 5.89 -3.82 -26.41
N LEU A 412 4.95 -4.77 -26.40
CA LEU A 412 4.94 -5.90 -27.34
C LEU A 412 4.86 -5.41 -28.78
N GLN A 413 3.99 -4.45 -29.10
CA GLN A 413 3.86 -3.89 -30.45
C GLN A 413 5.16 -3.24 -30.93
N ILE A 414 5.84 -2.50 -30.05
CA ILE A 414 7.13 -1.85 -30.37
C ILE A 414 8.24 -2.89 -30.57
N THR A 415 8.23 -3.96 -29.77
CA THR A 415 9.30 -4.97 -29.77
C THR A 415 9.06 -6.14 -30.72
N LYS A 416 7.87 -6.25 -31.30
CA LYS A 416 7.45 -7.34 -32.20
C LYS A 416 8.43 -7.60 -33.34
N VAL A 417 9.00 -6.55 -33.93
CA VAL A 417 9.95 -6.65 -35.05
C VAL A 417 11.29 -7.28 -34.64
N ARG A 418 11.63 -7.25 -33.35
CA ARG A 418 12.93 -7.72 -32.81
C ARG A 418 12.82 -9.05 -32.06
N MET A 419 11.62 -9.55 -31.84
CA MET A 419 11.38 -10.79 -31.09
C MET A 419 11.28 -11.98 -32.03
N GLY A 420 11.89 -13.11 -31.65
CA GLY A 420 11.65 -14.38 -32.33
C GLY A 420 10.16 -14.76 -32.28
N ILE A 421 9.69 -15.47 -33.31
CA ILE A 421 8.29 -15.88 -33.47
C ILE A 421 7.78 -16.64 -32.23
N THR A 422 8.62 -17.50 -31.63
CA THR A 422 8.29 -18.26 -30.42
C THR A 422 8.07 -17.35 -29.20
N THR A 423 8.99 -16.42 -28.94
CA THR A 423 8.91 -15.44 -27.84
C THR A 423 7.73 -14.50 -28.00
N LEU A 424 7.48 -14.02 -29.22
CA LEU A 424 6.33 -13.18 -29.55
C LEU A 424 5.01 -13.93 -29.29
N THR A 425 4.92 -15.18 -29.75
CA THR A 425 3.73 -16.03 -29.55
C THR A 425 3.46 -16.24 -28.07
N PHE A 426 4.50 -16.54 -27.29
CA PHE A 426 4.40 -16.71 -25.84
C PHE A 426 3.89 -15.46 -25.14
N HIS A 427 4.50 -14.29 -25.39
CA HIS A 427 4.06 -13.05 -24.77
C HIS A 427 2.67 -12.61 -25.22
N SER A 428 2.29 -12.87 -26.48
CA SER A 428 0.94 -12.62 -26.98
C SER A 428 -0.10 -13.47 -26.23
N GLN A 429 0.19 -14.76 -26.01
CA GLN A 429 -0.69 -15.64 -25.25
C GLN A 429 -0.77 -15.25 -23.77
N LEU A 430 0.36 -14.90 -23.15
CA LEU A 430 0.39 -14.40 -21.78
C LEU A 430 -0.45 -13.12 -21.63
N HIS A 431 -0.36 -12.20 -22.60
CA HIS A 431 -1.19 -10.99 -22.61
C HIS A 431 -2.69 -11.32 -22.74
N LYS A 432 -3.06 -12.27 -23.59
CA LYS A 432 -4.46 -12.74 -23.70
C LYS A 432 -4.96 -13.34 -22.39
N ILE A 433 -4.13 -14.14 -21.70
CA ILE A 433 -4.47 -14.70 -20.39
C ILE A 433 -4.72 -13.60 -19.36
N LEU A 434 -3.81 -12.61 -19.27
CA LEU A 434 -4.00 -11.47 -18.38
C LEU A 434 -5.29 -10.70 -18.71
N GLY A 435 -5.60 -10.53 -20.00
CA GLY A 435 -6.86 -9.95 -20.47
C GLY A 435 -8.08 -10.75 -20.01
N TYR A 436 -8.08 -12.07 -20.23
CA TYR A 436 -9.17 -12.95 -19.82
C TYR A 436 -9.36 -13.01 -18.30
N MET A 437 -8.27 -13.04 -17.51
CA MET A 437 -8.35 -13.02 -16.04
C MET A 437 -9.01 -11.72 -15.57
N CYS A 438 -8.66 -10.61 -16.22
CA CYS A 438 -9.20 -9.28 -15.94
C CYS A 438 -10.70 -9.20 -16.29
N THR A 439 -11.09 -9.67 -17.49
CA THR A 439 -12.48 -9.70 -17.93
C THR A 439 -13.33 -10.62 -17.06
N TYR A 440 -12.79 -11.79 -16.68
CA TYR A 440 -13.48 -12.75 -15.82
C TYR A 440 -13.72 -12.17 -14.41
N LEU A 441 -12.73 -11.49 -13.81
CA LEU A 441 -12.91 -10.76 -12.54
C LEU A 441 -14.01 -9.69 -12.61
N ILE A 442 -14.11 -8.93 -13.71
CA ILE A 442 -15.20 -7.96 -13.88
C ILE A 442 -16.55 -8.68 -13.93
N LEU A 443 -16.69 -9.64 -14.85
CA LEU A 443 -17.96 -10.30 -15.13
C LEU A 443 -18.47 -11.10 -13.93
N MET A 444 -17.55 -11.71 -13.18
CA MET A 444 -17.89 -12.71 -12.16
C MET A 444 -17.80 -12.18 -10.73
N LEU A 445 -17.09 -11.07 -10.49
CA LEU A 445 -16.94 -10.48 -9.16
C LEU A 445 -17.51 -9.06 -9.08
N LEU A 446 -17.13 -8.17 -10.00
CA LEU A 446 -17.52 -6.76 -9.95
C LEU A 446 -19.00 -6.56 -10.32
N ILE A 447 -19.48 -7.19 -11.40
CA ILE A 447 -20.87 -7.04 -11.83
C ILE A 447 -21.83 -7.68 -10.82
N PRO A 448 -21.66 -8.94 -10.36
CA PRO A 448 -22.56 -9.54 -9.39
C PRO A 448 -22.49 -8.86 -8.03
N GLY A 449 -21.28 -8.46 -7.60
CA GLY A 449 -21.09 -7.67 -6.37
C GLY A 449 -21.77 -6.30 -6.46
N GLY A 450 -21.60 -5.58 -7.57
CA GLY A 450 -22.26 -4.30 -7.83
C GLY A 450 -23.78 -4.41 -7.89
N LEU A 451 -24.31 -5.44 -8.57
CA LEU A 451 -25.75 -5.71 -8.63
C LEU A 451 -26.32 -6.03 -7.25
N ARG A 452 -25.61 -6.83 -6.44
CA ARG A 452 -26.02 -7.12 -5.07
C ARG A 452 -26.15 -5.86 -4.22
N ILE A 453 -25.20 -4.94 -4.36
CA ILE A 453 -25.19 -3.67 -3.63
C ILE A 453 -26.31 -2.76 -4.12
N PHE A 454 -26.54 -2.75 -5.43
CA PHE A 454 -27.63 -2.01 -6.04
C PHE A 454 -28.99 -2.51 -5.56
N GLU A 455 -29.23 -3.83 -5.61
CA GLU A 455 -30.46 -4.44 -5.11
C GLU A 455 -30.69 -4.17 -3.63
N ALA A 456 -29.65 -4.37 -2.80
CA ALA A 456 -29.76 -4.24 -1.35
C ALA A 456 -29.97 -2.79 -0.88
N ASN A 457 -29.40 -1.80 -1.56
CA ASN A 457 -29.46 -0.39 -1.10
C ASN A 457 -30.49 0.45 -1.84
N PHE A 458 -30.88 0.09 -3.06
CA PHE A 458 -31.78 0.91 -3.89
C PHE A 458 -33.12 0.25 -4.19
N LEU A 459 -33.20 -1.09 -4.21
CA LEU A 459 -34.44 -1.80 -4.56
C LEU A 459 -35.11 -2.51 -3.38
N ASP A 460 -34.44 -2.59 -2.23
CA ASP A 460 -34.91 -3.25 -1.02
C ASP A 460 -35.36 -4.71 -1.25
N LEU A 461 -34.76 -5.35 -2.26
CA LEU A 461 -35.07 -6.73 -2.65
C LEU A 461 -34.22 -7.72 -1.84
N PRO A 462 -34.78 -8.90 -1.48
CA PRO A 462 -34.02 -9.95 -0.81
C PRO A 462 -32.89 -10.46 -1.72
N SER A 463 -31.65 -10.08 -1.40
CA SER A 463 -30.45 -10.35 -2.23
C SER A 463 -29.99 -11.82 -2.27
N THR A 464 -30.78 -12.75 -1.75
CA THR A 464 -30.37 -14.16 -1.53
C THR A 464 -29.95 -14.84 -2.83
N ARG A 465 -30.65 -14.58 -3.94
CA ARG A 465 -30.36 -15.18 -5.25
C ARG A 465 -29.06 -14.66 -5.86
N ILE A 466 -28.83 -13.34 -5.85
CA ILE A 466 -27.56 -12.76 -6.34
C ILE A 466 -26.40 -13.12 -5.41
N GLY A 467 -26.63 -13.22 -4.10
CA GLY A 467 -25.66 -13.70 -3.13
C GLY A 467 -25.14 -15.10 -3.45
N ILE A 468 -26.04 -16.05 -3.75
CA ILE A 468 -25.67 -17.42 -4.17
C ILE A 468 -24.86 -17.39 -5.46
N ILE A 469 -25.31 -16.62 -6.46
CA ILE A 469 -24.62 -16.50 -7.75
C ILE A 469 -23.22 -15.92 -7.58
N THR A 470 -23.08 -14.86 -6.77
CA THR A 470 -21.80 -14.19 -6.50
C THR A 470 -20.84 -15.13 -5.76
N SER A 471 -21.36 -15.88 -4.77
CA SER A 471 -20.58 -16.87 -4.02
C SER A 471 -20.13 -18.04 -4.89
N LEU A 472 -20.98 -18.51 -5.80
CA LEU A 472 -20.65 -19.59 -6.72
C LEU A 472 -19.53 -19.14 -7.67
N PHE A 473 -19.66 -17.94 -8.24
CA PHE A 473 -18.65 -17.38 -9.13
C PHE A 473 -17.32 -17.07 -8.45
N SER A 474 -17.33 -16.46 -7.25
CA SER A 474 -16.11 -16.20 -6.48
C SER A 474 -15.38 -17.50 -6.11
N SER A 475 -16.12 -18.56 -5.80
CA SER A 475 -15.56 -19.88 -5.47
C SER A 475 -14.94 -20.58 -6.68
N THR A 476 -15.44 -20.32 -7.89
CA THR A 476 -14.87 -20.86 -9.14
C THR A 476 -13.65 -20.09 -9.65
N LEU A 477 -13.39 -18.89 -9.13
CA LEU A 477 -12.31 -18.01 -9.61
C LEU A 477 -10.92 -18.68 -9.58
N PRO A 478 -10.50 -19.37 -8.51
CA PRO A 478 -9.20 -20.05 -8.49
C PRO A 478 -9.12 -21.17 -9.54
N LEU A 479 -10.21 -21.91 -9.75
CA LEU A 479 -10.30 -23.00 -10.71
C LEU A 479 -10.17 -22.48 -12.15
N VAL A 480 -10.93 -21.43 -12.50
CA VAL A 480 -10.87 -20.83 -13.84
C VAL A 480 -9.50 -20.22 -14.12
N ASN A 481 -8.89 -19.54 -13.13
CA ASN A 481 -7.52 -19.03 -13.26
C ASN A 481 -6.52 -20.16 -13.52
N ALA A 482 -6.61 -21.26 -12.77
CA ALA A 482 -5.76 -22.43 -12.96
C ALA A 482 -5.97 -23.07 -14.35
N TRP A 483 -7.22 -23.25 -14.77
CA TRP A 483 -7.55 -23.81 -16.08
C TRP A 483 -7.04 -22.92 -17.21
N MET A 484 -7.21 -21.61 -17.11
CA MET A 484 -6.68 -20.68 -18.08
C MET A 484 -5.15 -20.80 -18.21
N ILE A 485 -4.42 -20.90 -17.09
CA ILE A 485 -2.97 -21.10 -17.12
C ILE A 485 -2.61 -22.44 -17.80
N ILE A 486 -3.27 -23.52 -17.40
CA ILE A 486 -3.00 -24.87 -17.90
C ILE A 486 -3.30 -24.99 -19.41
N PHE A 487 -4.41 -24.43 -19.88
CA PHE A 487 -4.86 -24.60 -21.27
C PHE A 487 -4.30 -23.54 -22.23
N LEU A 488 -4.07 -22.31 -21.78
CA LEU A 488 -3.65 -21.21 -22.65
C LEU A 488 -2.12 -21.02 -22.70
N ILE A 489 -1.35 -21.50 -21.70
CA ILE A 489 0.12 -21.47 -21.76
C ILE A 489 0.64 -22.79 -22.34
N PRO A 490 1.28 -22.79 -23.52
CA PRO A 490 1.69 -24.02 -24.20
C PRO A 490 2.66 -24.89 -23.41
N SER A 491 3.53 -24.27 -22.59
CA SER A 491 4.48 -25.02 -21.76
C SER A 491 3.75 -25.85 -20.69
N PHE A 492 2.81 -25.24 -19.95
CA PHE A 492 1.99 -25.97 -18.99
C PHE A 492 1.09 -27.00 -19.67
N ARG A 493 0.47 -26.62 -20.80
CA ARG A 493 -0.36 -27.52 -21.60
C ARG A 493 0.38 -28.79 -21.99
N ARG A 494 1.62 -28.66 -22.50
CA ARG A 494 2.45 -29.80 -22.93
C ARG A 494 2.89 -30.68 -21.75
N SER A 495 3.08 -30.11 -20.56
CA SER A 495 3.46 -30.88 -19.37
C SER A 495 2.28 -31.59 -18.71
N VAL A 496 1.11 -30.93 -18.64
CA VAL A 496 -0.04 -31.41 -17.86
C VAL A 496 -0.95 -32.34 -18.66
N LEU A 497 -1.16 -32.10 -19.97
CA LEU A 497 -2.05 -32.96 -20.78
C LEU A 497 -1.58 -34.42 -20.88
N PRO A 498 -0.29 -34.74 -21.05
CA PRO A 498 0.16 -36.13 -21.05
C PRO A 498 -0.12 -36.82 -19.72
N VAL A 499 0.09 -36.12 -18.60
CA VAL A 499 -0.20 -36.65 -17.26
C VAL A 499 -1.70 -36.91 -17.10
N LEU A 500 -2.55 -35.92 -17.40
CA LEU A 500 -4.01 -36.08 -17.36
C LEU A 500 -4.50 -37.18 -18.30
N ARG A 501 -3.97 -37.25 -19.53
CA ARG A 501 -4.32 -38.29 -20.50
C ARG A 501 -3.96 -39.67 -20.00
N ASN A 502 -2.79 -39.84 -19.40
CA ASN A 502 -2.34 -41.12 -18.84
C ASN A 502 -3.13 -41.52 -17.59
N SER A 503 -3.59 -40.55 -16.78
CA SER A 503 -4.43 -40.81 -15.59
C SER A 503 -5.88 -41.12 -15.94
N LEU A 504 -6.46 -40.44 -16.94
CA LEU A 504 -7.87 -40.58 -17.32
C LEU A 504 -8.13 -41.72 -18.31
N CYS A 505 -7.18 -41.96 -19.22
CA CYS A 505 -7.16 -43.13 -20.07
C CYS A 505 -5.91 -43.93 -19.70
N PRO A 506 -5.91 -44.67 -18.57
CA PRO A 506 -4.85 -45.63 -18.32
C PRO A 506 -4.78 -46.51 -19.56
N ARG A 507 -3.62 -46.48 -20.25
CA ARG A 507 -3.39 -47.40 -21.35
C ARG A 507 -3.68 -48.78 -20.78
N GLU A 508 -4.67 -49.48 -21.33
CA GLU A 508 -4.78 -50.92 -21.14
C GLU A 508 -3.38 -51.46 -21.40
N VAL A 509 -2.74 -51.91 -20.32
CA VAL A 509 -1.47 -52.59 -20.40
C VAL A 509 -1.81 -53.84 -21.17
N LYS A 510 -1.54 -53.83 -22.49
CA LYS A 510 -1.64 -55.04 -23.31
C LYS A 510 -0.81 -56.09 -22.58
N SER A 511 -1.51 -57.08 -22.03
CA SER A 511 -0.95 -58.20 -21.28
C SER A 511 -0.24 -59.19 -22.21
N ASP A 512 0.49 -58.69 -23.22
CA ASP A 512 1.15 -59.53 -24.22
C ASP A 512 2.60 -59.86 -23.83
N THR A 513 3.08 -59.38 -22.68
CA THR A 513 4.47 -59.60 -22.21
C THR A 513 4.63 -60.71 -21.17
N VAL A 514 3.64 -61.61 -21.03
CA VAL A 514 3.71 -62.75 -20.08
C VAL A 514 4.00 -64.10 -20.77
N LEU A 515 4.06 -64.17 -22.10
CA LEU A 515 4.22 -65.47 -22.79
C LEU A 515 5.60 -65.80 -23.39
N THR A 516 6.63 -64.94 -23.29
CA THR A 516 7.95 -65.23 -23.89
C THR A 516 9.04 -65.73 -22.94
N VAL A 517 8.73 -66.10 -21.69
CA VAL A 517 9.73 -66.65 -20.73
C VAL A 517 9.59 -68.17 -20.53
N ARG A 518 8.80 -68.87 -21.36
CA ARG A 518 8.58 -70.33 -21.19
C ARG A 518 8.88 -71.20 -22.41
N GLU A 519 9.91 -70.88 -23.19
CA GLU A 519 10.53 -71.83 -24.12
C GLU A 519 12.06 -71.59 -24.14
N ASN A 520 12.75 -72.14 -23.13
CA ASN A 520 14.19 -72.42 -23.17
C ASN A 520 14.60 -73.29 -21.97
N LYS A 521 13.88 -74.41 -21.77
CA LYS A 521 14.35 -75.56 -20.99
C LYS A 521 13.76 -76.85 -21.54
N ALA A 522 14.58 -77.54 -22.34
CA ALA A 522 14.67 -78.98 -22.60
C ALA A 522 14.93 -79.22 -24.10
#